data_AF-A0A8E4D7X9-F1
#
_entry.id   AF-A0A8E4D7X9-F1
#
_cell.length_a   1.000
_cell.length_b   1.000
_cell.length_c   1.000
_cell.angle_alpha   90.00
_cell.angle_beta   90.00
_cell.angle_gamma   90.00
#
_symmetry.space_group_name_H-M   'P 1'
#
loop_
_entity.id
_entity.type
_entity.pdbx_description
1 polymer ?
#
loop_
_entity_poly.entity_id
_entity_poly.type
_entity_poly.pdbx_seq_one_letter_code
_entity_poly.pdbx_strand_id
1 'polypeptide(L)'
;MDGVVHTFVVGDKKHPESEVISARLEQLVPKLKKAGYVRHLNSSLRDILTDEKKAELRGNSEKWAFAYALNKAAQRATIRIVKNLRVCKDCHTATAYISKVEKRTTICRDACRFHVYKDRQ
;
A
#
# COMPACT_ATOMS: atom_id res chain seq x y z
N MET A 1 10.32 10.51 -11.49
CA MET A 1 8.86 10.37 -11.63
C MET A 1 8.45 11.43 -12.63
N ASP A 2 8.21 11.04 -13.87
CA ASP A 2 8.07 11.91 -15.04
C ASP A 2 6.73 12.67 -15.09
N GLY A 3 6.24 13.14 -13.93
CA GLY A 3 5.00 13.91 -13.82
C GLY A 3 3.71 13.10 -14.07
N VAL A 4 3.78 11.80 -14.33
CA VAL A 4 2.60 10.97 -14.62
C VAL A 4 1.78 10.71 -13.35
N VAL A 5 0.49 11.07 -13.39
CA VAL A 5 -0.47 10.82 -12.32
C VAL A 5 -1.23 9.52 -12.61
N HIS A 6 -1.19 8.60 -11.65
CA HIS A 6 -1.97 7.35 -11.71
C HIS A 6 -3.06 7.39 -10.65
N THR A 7 -4.30 7.16 -11.08
CA THR A 7 -5.47 7.15 -10.19
C THR A 7 -5.87 5.72 -9.89
N PHE A 8 -6.10 5.42 -8.61
CA PHE A 8 -6.56 4.12 -8.14
C PHE A 8 -7.86 4.32 -7.38
N VAL A 9 -8.91 3.62 -7.79
CA VAL A 9 -10.22 3.65 -7.14
C VAL A 9 -10.52 2.27 -6.55
N VAL A 10 -11.20 2.25 -5.41
CA VAL A 10 -11.64 1.02 -4.74
C VAL A 10 -12.49 0.20 -5.71
N GLY A 11 -12.12 -1.06 -5.92
CA GLY A 11 -12.83 -1.97 -6.83
C GLY A 11 -12.47 -1.80 -8.32
N ASP A 12 -11.54 -0.91 -8.66
CA ASP A 12 -11.08 -0.77 -10.04
C ASP A 12 -10.22 -1.98 -10.44
N LYS A 13 -10.67 -2.71 -11.46
CA LYS A 13 -9.95 -3.83 -12.09
C LYS A 13 -9.37 -3.46 -13.45
N LYS A 14 -9.56 -2.23 -13.93
CA LYS A 14 -9.23 -1.81 -15.29
C LYS A 14 -7.80 -1.30 -15.45
N HIS A 15 -7.03 -1.23 -14.36
CA HIS A 15 -5.63 -0.82 -14.47
C HIS A 15 -4.87 -1.86 -15.32
N PRO A 16 -4.17 -1.45 -16.39
CA PRO A 16 -3.50 -2.38 -17.31
C PRO A 16 -2.43 -3.22 -16.61
N GLU A 17 -1.85 -2.68 -15.54
CA GLU A 17 -0.84 -3.38 -14.71
C GLU A 17 -1.43 -4.04 -13.44
N SER A 18 -2.74 -4.30 -13.41
CA SER A 18 -3.45 -4.87 -12.25
C SER A 18 -2.83 -6.18 -11.72
N GLU A 19 -2.40 -7.08 -12.61
CA GLU A 19 -1.74 -8.33 -12.25
C GLU A 19 -0.39 -8.09 -11.57
N VAL A 20 0.41 -7.17 -12.11
CA VAL A 20 1.73 -6.80 -11.57
C VAL A 20 1.59 -6.14 -10.19
N ILE A 21 0.57 -5.29 -10.01
CA ILE A 21 0.24 -4.67 -8.72
C ILE A 21 -0.18 -5.75 -7.72
N SER A 22 -1.05 -6.69 -8.13
CA SER A 22 -1.53 -7.78 -7.28
C SER A 22 -0.38 -8.69 -6.83
N ALA A 23 0.48 -9.12 -7.75
CA ALA A 23 1.66 -9.93 -7.45
C ALA A 23 2.60 -9.21 -6.48
N ARG A 24 2.79 -7.89 -6.63
CA ARG A 24 3.60 -7.11 -5.71
C ARG A 24 3.00 -7.05 -4.31
N LEU A 25 1.67 -6.92 -4.18
CA LEU A 25 0.99 -6.99 -2.89
C LEU A 25 1.16 -8.37 -2.24
N GLU A 26 1.02 -9.45 -3.00
CA GLU A 26 1.23 -10.82 -2.52
C GLU A 26 2.65 -11.05 -2.00
N GLN A 27 3.66 -10.41 -2.61
CA GLN A 27 5.05 -10.43 -2.11
C GLN A 27 5.26 -9.56 -0.86
N LEU A 28 4.54 -8.43 -0.74
CA LEU A 28 4.69 -7.52 0.38
C LEU A 28 4.04 -8.05 1.66
N VAL A 29 2.86 -8.65 1.56
CA VAL A 29 2.10 -9.18 2.71
C VAL A 29 2.96 -10.04 3.66
N PRO A 30 3.69 -11.08 3.21
CA PRO A 30 4.49 -11.91 4.10
C PRO A 30 5.67 -11.13 4.73
N LYS A 31 6.27 -10.17 4.01
CA LYS A 31 7.34 -9.33 4.57
C LYS A 31 6.82 -8.40 5.68
N LEU A 32 5.66 -7.78 5.44
CA LEU A 32 5.01 -6.92 6.43
C LEU A 32 4.65 -7.73 7.68
N LYS A 33 4.08 -8.93 7.51
CA LYS A 33 3.78 -9.84 8.63
C LYS A 33 5.02 -10.22 9.43
N LYS A 34 6.12 -10.60 8.76
CA LYS A 34 7.41 -10.89 9.41
C LYS A 34 7.95 -9.70 10.20
N ALA A 35 7.69 -8.48 9.74
CA ALA A 35 8.07 -7.26 10.45
C ALA A 35 7.14 -6.94 11.64
N GLY A 36 6.03 -7.65 11.82
CA GLY A 36 5.07 -7.46 12.91
C GLY A 36 3.79 -6.72 12.49
N TYR A 37 3.54 -6.51 11.20
CA TYR A 37 2.29 -5.91 10.73
C TYR A 37 1.12 -6.88 10.95
N VAL A 38 0.20 -6.48 11.82
CA VAL A 38 -1.11 -7.13 11.98
C VAL A 38 -2.14 -6.30 11.21
N ARG A 39 -2.80 -6.95 10.25
CA ARG A 39 -3.86 -6.31 9.46
C ARG A 39 -5.04 -6.02 10.39
N HIS A 40 -5.46 -4.75 10.47
CA HIS A 40 -6.68 -4.42 11.21
C HIS A 40 -7.87 -4.77 10.33
N LEU A 41 -8.25 -6.05 10.40
CA LEU A 41 -9.45 -6.56 9.78
C LEU A 41 -10.62 -6.47 10.75
N ASN A 42 -11.74 -5.93 10.27
CA ASN A 42 -13.02 -6.12 10.94
C ASN A 42 -13.49 -7.58 10.87
N SER A 43 -12.79 -8.45 10.13
CA SER A 43 -13.00 -9.90 10.08
C SER A 43 -11.76 -10.63 10.61
N SER A 44 -11.85 -11.04 11.87
CA SER A 44 -11.13 -12.21 12.37
C SER A 44 -11.36 -13.36 11.39
N LEU A 45 -10.32 -13.98 10.82
CA LEU A 45 -10.28 -15.37 10.33
C LEU A 45 -8.97 -15.61 9.53
N ARG A 46 -8.18 -16.58 9.97
CA ARG A 46 -7.04 -17.30 9.35
C ARG A 46 -6.32 -16.72 8.11
N ASP A 47 -4.99 -16.74 8.18
CA ASP A 47 -4.01 -16.23 7.22
C ASP A 47 -3.89 -16.94 5.87
N ILE A 48 -4.99 -17.40 5.28
CA ILE A 48 -5.03 -17.86 3.89
C ILE A 48 -5.42 -16.66 3.03
N LEU A 49 -4.63 -16.37 1.98
CA LEU A 49 -4.94 -15.36 0.95
C LEU A 49 -6.07 -15.88 0.05
N THR A 50 -7.29 -15.97 0.58
CA THR A 50 -8.48 -16.31 -0.20
C THR A 50 -8.82 -15.19 -1.18
N ASP A 51 -9.54 -15.49 -2.26
CA ASP A 51 -9.93 -14.49 -3.26
C ASP A 51 -10.74 -13.32 -2.68
N GLU A 52 -11.51 -13.59 -1.63
CA GLU A 52 -12.23 -12.59 -0.82
C GLU A 52 -11.27 -11.61 -0.13
N LYS A 53 -10.17 -12.11 0.45
CA LYS A 53 -9.12 -11.27 1.05
C LYS A 53 -8.32 -10.51 0.00
N LYS A 54 -8.10 -11.11 -1.18
CA LYS A 54 -7.52 -10.39 -2.33
C LYS A 54 -8.43 -9.27 -2.80
N ALA A 55 -9.75 -9.49 -2.82
CA ALA A 55 -10.74 -8.44 -3.12
C ALA A 55 -10.72 -7.32 -2.06
N GLU A 56 -10.51 -7.64 -0.80
CA GLU A 56 -10.41 -6.64 0.26
C GLU A 56 -9.08 -5.87 0.27
N LEU A 57 -7.98 -6.50 -0.18
CA LEU A 57 -6.72 -5.80 -0.48
C LEU A 57 -6.88 -4.82 -1.64
N ARG A 58 -7.65 -5.21 -2.67
CA ARG A 58 -8.13 -4.32 -3.75
C ARG A 58 -9.08 -3.23 -3.24
N GLY A 59 -9.71 -3.46 -2.09
CA GLY A 59 -10.61 -2.55 -1.40
C GLY A 59 -9.94 -1.28 -0.86
N ASN A 60 -8.60 -1.27 -0.75
CA ASN A 60 -7.84 -0.11 -0.26
C ASN A 60 -6.97 0.45 -1.38
N SER A 61 -7.47 1.49 -2.06
CA SER A 61 -6.80 2.22 -3.14
C SER A 61 -5.35 2.61 -2.82
N GLU A 62 -5.04 2.90 -1.55
CA GLU A 62 -3.72 3.30 -1.11
C GLU A 62 -2.71 2.16 -1.18
N LYS A 63 -3.11 0.93 -0.82
CA LYS A 63 -2.22 -0.24 -0.88
C LYS A 63 -1.87 -0.57 -2.32
N TRP A 64 -2.85 -0.45 -3.21
CA TRP A 64 -2.66 -0.57 -4.65
C TRP A 64 -1.69 0.48 -5.20
N ALA A 65 -1.92 1.75 -4.84
CA ALA A 65 -1.05 2.83 -5.25
C ALA A 65 0.40 2.67 -4.72
N PHE A 66 0.58 2.15 -3.49
CA PHE A 66 1.91 1.85 -2.95
C PHE A 66 2.59 0.70 -3.69
N ALA A 67 1.89 -0.39 -3.96
CA ALA A 67 2.43 -1.52 -4.70
C ALA A 67 2.83 -1.12 -6.12
N TYR A 68 2.00 -0.31 -6.79
CA TYR A 68 2.32 0.28 -8.07
C TYR A 68 3.58 1.14 -8.02
N ALA A 69 3.62 2.10 -7.09
CA ALA A 69 4.73 3.01 -6.94
C ALA A 69 6.04 2.28 -6.61
N LEU A 70 5.98 1.20 -5.83
CA LEU A 70 7.16 0.38 -5.51
C LEU A 70 7.73 -0.34 -6.74
N ASN A 71 6.89 -0.73 -7.70
CA ASN A 71 7.34 -1.37 -8.94
C ASN A 71 7.96 -0.37 -9.91
N LYS A 72 7.46 0.87 -9.97
CA LYS A 72 7.95 1.90 -10.90
C LYS A 72 9.09 2.73 -10.34
N ALA A 73 9.15 2.93 -9.03
CA ALA A 73 10.14 3.81 -8.42
C ALA A 73 11.48 3.10 -8.23
N ALA A 74 12.56 3.77 -8.66
CA ALA A 74 13.94 3.36 -8.43
C ALA A 74 14.22 2.99 -6.97
N GLN A 75 15.22 2.14 -6.73
CA GLN A 75 15.54 1.68 -5.38
C GLN A 75 15.79 2.86 -4.44
N ARG A 76 15.16 2.84 -3.27
CA ARG A 76 15.21 3.89 -2.23
C ARG A 76 14.59 5.25 -2.60
N ALA A 77 14.01 5.40 -3.78
CA ALA A 77 13.31 6.62 -4.13
C ALA A 77 12.10 6.87 -3.20
N THR A 78 11.86 8.14 -2.88
CA THR A 78 10.71 8.55 -2.07
C THR A 78 9.41 8.31 -2.83
N ILE A 79 8.45 7.63 -2.19
CA ILE A 79 7.12 7.43 -2.76
C ILE A 79 6.16 8.45 -2.15
N ARG A 80 5.40 9.14 -3.00
CA ARG A 80 4.37 10.12 -2.59
C ARG A 80 3.00 9.63 -3.05
N ILE A 81 2.06 9.54 -2.13
CA ILE A 81 0.67 9.17 -2.39
C ILE A 81 -0.23 10.30 -1.92
N VAL A 82 -1.20 10.70 -2.76
CA VAL A 82 -2.20 11.70 -2.43
C VAL A 82 -3.57 11.04 -2.45
N LYS A 83 -4.35 11.25 -1.38
CA LYS A 83 -5.71 10.76 -1.23
C LYS A 83 -6.63 11.93 -0.90
N ASN A 84 -7.79 11.98 -1.56
CA ASN A 84 -8.83 12.98 -1.27
C ASN A 84 -9.67 12.65 -0.03
N LEU A 85 -9.49 11.45 0.54
CA LEU A 85 -10.17 11.00 1.77
C LEU A 85 -9.14 10.81 2.88
N ARG A 86 -9.61 10.83 4.13
CA ARG A 86 -8.78 10.51 5.29
C ARG A 86 -8.21 9.10 5.17
N VAL A 87 -6.93 8.94 5.49
CA VAL A 87 -6.28 7.62 5.51
C VAL A 87 -6.82 6.84 6.70
N CYS A 88 -7.23 5.59 6.48
CA CYS A 88 -7.73 4.74 7.56
C CYS A 88 -6.57 4.21 8.43
N LYS A 89 -6.86 3.79 9.66
CA LYS A 89 -5.83 3.31 10.61
C LYS A 89 -5.00 2.16 10.05
N ASP A 90 -5.64 1.24 9.32
CA ASP A 90 -4.93 0.12 8.70
C ASP A 90 -3.96 0.57 7.59
N CYS A 91 -4.38 1.51 6.73
CA CYS A 91 -3.52 2.07 5.69
C CYS A 91 -2.36 2.88 6.29
N HIS A 92 -2.60 3.60 7.39
CA HIS A 92 -1.56 4.29 8.14
C HIS A 92 -0.48 3.32 8.64
N THR A 93 -0.91 2.25 9.31
CA THR A 93 0.01 1.23 9.85
C THR A 93 0.72 0.52 8.70
N ALA A 94 0.00 0.07 7.67
CA ALA A 94 0.58 -0.60 6.51
C ALA A 94 1.68 0.25 5.85
N THR A 95 1.44 1.56 5.67
CA THR A 95 2.40 2.48 5.04
C THR A 95 3.68 2.60 5.86
N ALA A 96 3.58 2.62 7.19
CA ALA A 96 4.74 2.64 8.08
C ALA A 96 5.58 1.37 7.95
N TYR A 97 4.94 0.19 7.94
CA TYR A 97 5.65 -1.08 7.76
C TYR A 97 6.25 -1.21 6.34
N ILE A 98 5.55 -0.72 5.31
CA ILE A 98 6.09 -0.68 3.94
C ILE A 98 7.37 0.18 3.90
N SER A 99 7.35 1.36 4.54
CA SER A 99 8.52 2.24 4.64
C SER A 99 9.72 1.52 5.27
N LYS A 100 9.50 0.81 6.39
CA LYS A 100 10.52 0.03 7.10
C LYS A 100 11.05 -1.15 6.27
N VAL A 101 10.16 -1.99 5.74
CA VAL A 101 10.53 -3.23 5.01
C VAL A 101 11.27 -2.92 3.71
N GLU A 102 10.81 -1.92 2.97
CA GLU A 102 11.42 -1.55 1.69
C GLU A 102 12.57 -0.54 1.87
N LYS A 103 12.85 -0.11 3.12
CA LYS A 103 13.89 0.85 3.49
C LYS A 103 13.78 2.14 2.68
N ARG A 104 12.58 2.69 2.61
CA ARG A 104 12.26 3.90 1.81
C ARG A 104 11.43 4.89 2.61
N THR A 105 11.61 6.17 2.32
CA THR A 105 10.68 7.20 2.81
C THR A 105 9.38 7.14 2.02
N THR A 106 8.25 7.06 2.71
CA THR A 106 6.92 7.17 2.10
C THR A 106 6.20 8.38 2.67
N ILE A 107 5.55 9.15 1.78
CA ILE A 107 4.79 10.34 2.14
C ILE A 107 3.36 10.10 1.67
N CYS A 108 2.40 10.21 2.58
CA CYS A 108 0.98 10.13 2.25
C CYS A 108 0.31 11.45 2.62
N ARG A 109 -0.25 12.16 1.64
CA ARG A 109 -1.11 13.32 1.85
C ARG A 109 -2.56 12.83 1.83
N ASP A 110 -3.28 13.07 2.90
CA ASP A 110 -4.73 12.85 2.95
C ASP A 110 -5.49 14.19 2.91
N ALA A 111 -6.82 14.14 3.01
CA ALA A 111 -7.68 15.31 2.97
C ALA A 111 -7.36 16.36 4.06
N CYS A 112 -6.71 15.96 5.15
CA CYS A 112 -6.54 16.77 6.35
C CYS A 112 -5.06 17.11 6.64
N ARG A 113 -4.10 16.27 6.23
CA ARG A 113 -2.70 16.35 6.70
C ARG A 113 -1.73 15.53 5.84
N PHE A 114 -0.45 15.82 6.05
CA PHE A 114 0.67 15.03 5.52
C PHE A 114 1.16 14.03 6.57
N HIS A 115 1.36 12.79 6.13
CA HIS A 115 1.98 11.71 6.89
C HIS A 115 3.32 11.40 6.26
N VAL A 116 4.39 11.57 7.04
CA VAL A 116 5.74 11.22 6.61
C VAL A 116 6.19 10.02 7.40
N TYR A 117 6.48 8.94 6.69
CA TYR A 117 7.04 7.72 7.24
C TYR A 117 8.47 7.61 6.75
N LYS A 118 9.39 7.65 7.71
CA LYS A 118 10.81 7.41 7.49
C LYS A 118 11.19 6.12 8.19
N ASP A 119 12.16 5.42 7.62
CA ASP A 119 12.78 4.26 8.26
C ASP A 119 13.22 4.67 9.68
N ARG A 120 12.55 4.12 10.70
CA ARG A 120 13.00 4.24 12.08
C ARG A 120 13.84 3.00 12.35
N GLN A 121 15.12 3.23 12.62
CA GLN A 121 16.02 2.25 13.25
C GLN A 121 15.36 1.67 14.51
#